data_AF-A0AA40XZ77-F1
#
_entry.id   AF-A0AA40XZ77-F1
#
_cell.length_a   1.000
_cell.length_b   1.000
_cell.length_c   1.000
_cell.angle_alpha   90.00
_cell.angle_beta   90.00
_cell.angle_gamma   90.00
#
_symmetry.space_group_name_H-M   'P 1'
#
loop_
_entity.id
_entity.type
_entity.pdbx_description
1 polymer ?
#
loop_
_entity_poly.entity_id
_entity_poly.type
_entity_poly.pdbx_seq_one_letter_code
_entity_poly.pdbx_strand_id
1 'polypeptide(L)'
;MSGLTDKDFRVLSSYAKEGNRELYWNYLAQLPDNDGYGLLALGVVRNDSLPGRVANSFATAVAEQQATLFGNEKNVAFTERRQEAFGQDLIRNDLAERRSWMEAGRPDLALNLPYTSTLKSHDVSFEKNDLNVNCWTPRLLLVSTEHKRGEQAAEKVWQNMLDNSAAGAFRAGKTAVSVHLDMPQPAGHFYFVELSKFEGAALLQRDAVDPNVIGTKFDYHSYDAKDGSWNRTVGVPPLDRTTKETDPAEISALNETREVRLEREVKAKQFHPEDPYREIAKSPRVVSTQEPEPLFTEGRRIAAIEPGSPDYALHQQIRQGVAALDEKHGRPFDATSENLAASLTVKAREQGLEQVDHVVLSNATANQPVGHTIFVVQGDLSDPAHLRAGMPTAVAAQTPVADSLQQLAMVGDQRELARQNAQQVLDARTQEQQSHAMRMG
;
A
#
# COMPACT_ATOMS: atom_id res chain seq x y z
N MET A 1 -28.23 -21.10 9.31
CA MET A 1 -27.89 -21.39 7.90
C MET A 1 -26.73 -20.48 7.56
N SER A 2 -25.68 -20.99 6.93
CA SER A 2 -24.58 -20.17 6.43
C SER A 2 -25.09 -19.29 5.29
N GLY A 3 -24.66 -18.03 5.22
CA GLY A 3 -25.01 -17.12 4.12
C GLY A 3 -26.00 -16.00 4.47
N LEU A 4 -26.33 -15.17 3.46
CA LEU A 4 -27.25 -14.04 3.62
C LEU A 4 -28.71 -14.48 3.74
N THR A 5 -29.47 -13.68 4.48
CA THR A 5 -30.91 -13.81 4.70
C THR A 5 -31.68 -12.62 4.11
N ASP A 6 -33.01 -12.73 4.01
CA ASP A 6 -33.87 -11.61 3.59
C ASP A 6 -33.74 -10.39 4.50
N LYS A 7 -33.44 -10.60 5.80
CA LYS A 7 -33.17 -9.51 6.74
C LYS A 7 -31.89 -8.77 6.34
N ASP A 8 -30.84 -9.51 6.01
CA ASP A 8 -29.56 -8.93 5.61
C ASP A 8 -29.72 -8.11 4.32
N PHE A 9 -30.50 -8.59 3.35
CA PHE A 9 -30.81 -7.83 2.14
C PHE A 9 -31.61 -6.55 2.40
N ARG A 10 -32.49 -6.50 3.41
CA ARG A 10 -33.18 -5.24 3.78
C ARG A 10 -32.19 -4.20 4.30
N VAL A 11 -31.27 -4.61 5.17
CA VAL A 11 -30.22 -3.72 5.72
C VAL A 11 -29.30 -3.24 4.59
N LEU A 12 -28.73 -4.16 3.81
CA LEU A 12 -27.82 -3.83 2.70
C LEU A 12 -28.48 -2.95 1.63
N SER A 13 -29.75 -3.22 1.31
CA SER A 13 -30.49 -2.39 0.35
C SER A 13 -30.73 -0.97 0.85
N SER A 14 -30.96 -0.77 2.15
CA SER A 14 -31.08 0.59 2.72
C SER A 14 -29.78 1.35 2.57
N TYR A 15 -28.67 0.75 2.98
CA TYR A 15 -27.35 1.39 2.87
C TYR A 15 -26.95 1.66 1.41
N ALA A 16 -27.19 0.73 0.49
CA ALA A 16 -26.93 0.95 -0.93
C ALA A 16 -27.80 2.06 -1.54
N LYS A 17 -29.07 2.17 -1.12
CA LYS A 17 -29.98 3.24 -1.54
C LYS A 17 -29.54 4.60 -1.03
N GLU A 18 -29.10 4.69 0.21
CA GLU A 18 -28.61 5.92 0.85
C GLU A 18 -27.18 6.29 0.42
N GLY A 19 -26.50 5.41 -0.32
CA GLY A 19 -25.10 5.58 -0.67
C GLY A 19 -24.20 5.54 0.57
N ASN A 20 -24.57 4.77 1.59
CA ASN A 20 -23.84 4.60 2.83
C ASN A 20 -22.86 3.43 2.73
N ARG A 21 -21.75 3.67 2.03
CA ARG A 21 -20.70 2.67 1.79
C ARG A 21 -20.03 2.17 3.06
N GLU A 22 -19.83 3.02 4.07
CA GLU A 22 -19.19 2.61 5.32
C GLU A 22 -20.04 1.59 6.07
N LEU A 23 -21.33 1.88 6.26
CA LEU A 23 -22.23 0.95 6.96
C LEU A 23 -22.57 -0.29 6.12
N TYR A 24 -22.58 -0.18 4.79
CA TYR A 24 -22.73 -1.34 3.89
C TYR A 24 -21.62 -2.37 4.11
N TRP A 25 -20.35 -1.94 4.04
CA TRP A 25 -19.22 -2.85 4.23
C TRP A 25 -19.04 -3.27 5.69
N ASN A 26 -19.33 -2.38 6.64
CA ASN A 26 -19.34 -2.70 8.06
C ASN A 26 -20.30 -3.85 8.39
N TYR A 27 -21.50 -3.82 7.82
CA TYR A 27 -22.49 -4.86 8.03
C TYR A 27 -21.98 -6.21 7.51
N LEU A 28 -21.49 -6.27 6.27
CA LEU A 28 -20.91 -7.48 5.68
C LEU A 28 -19.72 -8.02 6.48
N ALA A 29 -18.84 -7.14 6.96
CA ALA A 29 -17.65 -7.49 7.73
C ALA A 29 -17.96 -8.18 9.07
N GLN A 30 -19.15 -7.95 9.63
CA GLN A 30 -19.55 -8.47 10.94
C GLN A 30 -20.48 -9.67 10.86
N LEU A 31 -20.99 -10.02 9.68
CA LEU A 31 -21.79 -11.23 9.51
C LEU A 31 -20.96 -12.49 9.84
N PRO A 32 -21.55 -13.49 10.50
CA PRO A 32 -20.87 -14.75 10.74
C PRO A 32 -20.52 -15.43 9.40
N ASP A 33 -19.43 -16.20 9.38
CA ASP A 33 -18.94 -16.95 8.22
C ASP A 33 -18.54 -16.09 6.99
N ASN A 34 -18.35 -14.77 7.17
CA ASN A 34 -17.82 -13.92 6.10
C ASN A 34 -16.35 -14.25 5.80
N ASP A 35 -15.97 -14.10 4.52
CA ASP A 35 -14.64 -14.41 3.98
C ASP A 35 -13.59 -13.31 4.23
N GLY A 36 -13.96 -12.17 4.83
CA GLY A 36 -13.09 -11.03 5.07
C GLY A 36 -13.12 -9.96 3.98
N TYR A 37 -13.83 -10.15 2.86
CA TYR A 37 -13.96 -9.15 1.80
C TYR A 37 -14.61 -7.85 2.29
N GLY A 38 -15.69 -7.94 3.05
CA GLY A 38 -16.36 -6.76 3.62
C GLY A 38 -15.42 -5.93 4.51
N LEU A 39 -14.57 -6.61 5.29
CA LEU A 39 -13.62 -5.95 6.17
C LEU A 39 -12.47 -5.28 5.39
N LEU A 40 -11.98 -5.91 4.32
CA LEU A 40 -10.99 -5.32 3.42
C LEU A 40 -11.56 -4.08 2.72
N ALA A 41 -12.77 -4.16 2.19
CA ALA A 41 -13.46 -3.05 1.53
C ALA A 41 -13.73 -1.90 2.51
N LEU A 42 -14.12 -2.19 3.76
CA LEU A 42 -14.28 -1.17 4.81
C LEU A 42 -12.99 -0.40 5.07
N GLY A 43 -11.84 -1.09 5.10
CA GLY A 43 -10.53 -0.45 5.24
C GLY A 43 -10.16 0.46 4.06
N VAL A 44 -10.56 0.11 2.83
CA VAL A 44 -10.47 1.00 1.66
C VAL A 44 -11.38 2.21 1.83
N VAL A 45 -12.60 2.01 2.32
CA VAL A 45 -13.58 3.09 2.50
C VAL A 45 -13.11 4.16 3.48
N ARG A 46 -12.51 3.72 4.58
CA ARG A 46 -12.04 4.58 5.68
C ARG A 46 -10.59 5.02 5.52
N ASN A 47 -9.87 4.43 4.55
CA ASN A 47 -8.45 4.67 4.31
C ASN A 47 -7.57 4.42 5.55
N ASP A 48 -8.01 3.57 6.47
CA ASP A 48 -7.41 3.38 7.80
C ASP A 48 -6.60 2.07 7.92
N SER A 49 -6.67 1.19 6.92
CA SER A 49 -5.79 0.02 6.77
C SER A 49 -4.70 0.25 5.72
N LEU A 50 -3.55 -0.40 5.88
CA LEU A 50 -2.48 -0.35 4.86
C LEU A 50 -2.98 -0.84 3.49
N PRO A 51 -3.66 -2.01 3.37
CA PRO A 51 -4.22 -2.43 2.08
C PRO A 51 -5.21 -1.43 1.50
N GLY A 52 -6.02 -0.77 2.35
CA GLY A 52 -6.94 0.28 1.94
C GLY A 52 -6.24 1.48 1.34
N ARG A 53 -5.19 1.97 2.00
CA ARG A 53 -4.38 3.10 1.52
C ARG A 53 -3.64 2.80 0.22
N VAL A 54 -3.11 1.59 0.09
CA VAL A 54 -2.47 1.13 -1.17
C VAL A 54 -3.50 1.08 -2.28
N ALA A 55 -4.69 0.51 -2.04
CA ALA A 55 -5.74 0.40 -3.05
C ALA A 55 -6.20 1.77 -3.56
N ASN A 56 -6.47 2.73 -2.66
CA ASN A 56 -6.87 4.09 -3.05
C ASN A 56 -5.77 4.80 -3.83
N SER A 57 -4.51 4.75 -3.35
CA SER A 57 -3.38 5.40 -4.02
C SER A 57 -3.11 4.81 -5.41
N PHE A 58 -3.18 3.48 -5.53
CA PHE A 58 -3.03 2.78 -6.79
C PHE A 58 -4.14 3.15 -7.79
N ALA A 59 -5.41 3.15 -7.34
CA ALA A 59 -6.53 3.52 -8.19
C ALA A 59 -6.42 4.97 -8.69
N THR A 60 -6.03 5.91 -7.83
CA THR A 60 -5.78 7.31 -8.23
C THR A 60 -4.67 7.40 -9.27
N ALA A 61 -3.54 6.72 -9.07
CA ALA A 61 -2.44 6.78 -10.01
C ALA A 61 -2.74 6.16 -11.38
N VAL A 62 -3.50 5.05 -11.39
CA VAL A 62 -4.00 4.47 -12.64
C VAL A 62 -4.94 5.45 -13.33
N ALA A 63 -5.93 6.01 -12.61
CA ALA A 63 -6.90 6.95 -13.17
C ALA A 63 -6.24 8.20 -13.78
N GLU A 64 -5.19 8.71 -13.15
CA GLU A 64 -4.47 9.90 -13.61
C GLU A 64 -3.51 9.64 -14.77
N GLN A 65 -3.22 8.38 -15.08
CA GLN A 65 -2.31 7.97 -16.16
C GLN A 65 -2.95 7.03 -17.18
N GLN A 66 -4.24 6.72 -17.05
CA GLN A 66 -4.91 5.68 -17.82
C GLN A 66 -4.86 5.89 -19.34
N ALA A 67 -4.83 7.14 -19.81
CA ALA A 67 -4.69 7.43 -21.24
C ALA A 67 -3.33 6.96 -21.78
N THR A 68 -2.27 7.18 -21.01
CA THR A 68 -0.91 6.76 -21.36
C THR A 68 -0.69 5.26 -21.15
N LEU A 69 -1.22 4.71 -20.06
CA LEU A 69 -0.97 3.32 -19.67
C LEU A 69 -1.83 2.31 -20.43
N PHE A 70 -3.07 2.69 -20.74
CA PHE A 70 -4.09 1.76 -21.24
C PHE A 70 -4.84 2.29 -22.47
N GLY A 71 -4.49 3.47 -22.99
CA GLY A 71 -5.10 4.03 -24.20
C GLY A 71 -6.52 4.56 -23.98
N ASN A 72 -6.94 4.82 -22.74
CA ASN A 72 -8.20 5.51 -22.47
C ASN A 72 -8.22 6.91 -23.11
N GLU A 73 -9.41 7.43 -23.42
CA GLU A 73 -9.56 8.74 -24.09
C GLU A 73 -8.95 9.91 -23.30
N LYS A 74 -9.04 9.86 -21.96
CA LYS A 74 -8.58 10.92 -21.05
C LYS A 74 -8.13 10.34 -19.71
N ASN A 75 -7.25 11.08 -19.05
CA ASN A 75 -6.94 10.88 -17.63
C ASN A 75 -8.06 11.47 -16.76
N VAL A 76 -8.25 10.89 -15.59
CA VAL A 76 -9.29 11.28 -14.63
C VAL A 76 -8.64 11.59 -13.29
N ALA A 77 -8.81 12.83 -12.81
CA ALA A 77 -8.46 13.19 -11.44
C ALA A 77 -9.42 12.48 -10.47
N PHE A 78 -8.94 11.47 -9.76
CA PHE A 78 -9.78 10.61 -8.91
C PHE A 78 -9.85 11.12 -7.47
N THR A 79 -10.42 12.31 -7.31
CA THR A 79 -10.60 13.00 -6.01
C THR A 79 -11.46 12.21 -5.03
N GLU A 80 -11.41 12.52 -3.73
CA GLU A 80 -12.26 11.85 -2.73
C GLU A 80 -13.75 11.95 -3.05
N ARG A 81 -14.20 13.06 -3.66
CA ARG A 81 -15.58 13.23 -4.14
C ARG A 81 -15.92 12.24 -5.24
N ARG A 82 -15.01 12.02 -6.20
CA ARG A 82 -15.21 10.99 -7.24
C ARG A 82 -15.12 9.57 -6.69
N GLN A 83 -14.20 9.31 -5.74
CA GLN A 83 -14.12 8.02 -5.06
C GLN A 83 -15.39 7.71 -4.27
N GLU A 84 -16.02 8.73 -3.66
CA GLU A 84 -17.32 8.60 -3.00
C GLU A 84 -18.41 8.21 -4.00
N ALA A 85 -18.51 8.90 -5.15
CA ALA A 85 -19.48 8.58 -6.19
C ALA A 85 -19.28 7.17 -6.77
N PHE A 86 -18.03 6.82 -7.12
CA PHE A 86 -17.65 5.47 -7.56
C PHE A 86 -18.03 4.42 -6.50
N GLY A 87 -17.71 4.67 -5.22
CA GLY A 87 -18.01 3.74 -4.13
C GLY A 87 -19.50 3.48 -3.94
N GLN A 88 -20.35 4.48 -4.19
CA GLN A 88 -21.81 4.32 -4.16
C GLN A 88 -22.34 3.48 -5.33
N ASP A 89 -21.72 3.58 -6.50
CA ASP A 89 -22.03 2.69 -7.62
C ASP A 89 -21.54 1.26 -7.36
N LEU A 90 -20.35 1.11 -6.77
CA LEU A 90 -19.79 -0.19 -6.42
C LEU A 90 -20.70 -0.97 -5.46
N ILE A 91 -21.19 -0.37 -4.37
CA ILE A 91 -22.08 -1.09 -3.44
C ILE A 91 -23.42 -1.48 -4.06
N ARG A 92 -23.91 -0.74 -5.07
CA ARG A 92 -25.14 -1.10 -5.80
C ARG A 92 -24.90 -2.29 -6.71
N ASN A 93 -23.77 -2.31 -7.42
CA ASN A 93 -23.39 -3.40 -8.31
C ASN A 93 -23.00 -4.66 -7.53
N ASP A 94 -22.30 -4.52 -6.40
CA ASP A 94 -22.02 -5.60 -5.45
C ASP A 94 -23.32 -6.22 -4.91
N LEU A 95 -24.27 -5.40 -4.46
CA LEU A 95 -25.57 -5.88 -3.99
C LEU A 95 -26.37 -6.63 -5.07
N ALA A 96 -26.26 -6.22 -6.33
CA ALA A 96 -26.91 -6.88 -7.46
C ALA A 96 -26.32 -8.29 -7.71
N GLU A 97 -25.00 -8.44 -7.61
CA GLU A 97 -24.35 -9.76 -7.68
C GLU A 97 -24.78 -10.66 -6.51
N ARG A 98 -24.82 -10.13 -5.28
CA ARG A 98 -25.31 -10.89 -4.11
C ARG A 98 -26.75 -11.34 -4.28
N ARG A 99 -27.63 -10.48 -4.81
CA ARG A 99 -29.02 -10.81 -5.08
C ARG A 99 -29.15 -11.93 -6.11
N SER A 100 -28.32 -11.91 -7.15
CA SER A 100 -28.32 -12.95 -8.20
C SER A 100 -27.99 -14.32 -7.60
N TRP A 101 -27.04 -14.40 -6.65
CA TRP A 101 -26.72 -15.64 -5.94
C TRP A 101 -27.83 -16.08 -4.98
N MET A 102 -28.51 -15.14 -4.32
CA MET A 102 -29.67 -15.43 -3.48
C MET A 102 -30.82 -16.03 -4.30
N GLU A 103 -31.11 -15.47 -5.48
CA GLU A 103 -32.13 -15.97 -6.41
C GLU A 103 -31.77 -17.36 -6.96
N ALA A 104 -30.47 -17.65 -7.11
CA ALA A 104 -29.96 -18.98 -7.46
C ALA A 104 -29.97 -19.99 -6.29
N GLY A 105 -30.50 -19.62 -5.12
CA GLY A 105 -30.55 -20.50 -3.95
C GLY A 105 -29.19 -20.76 -3.30
N ARG A 106 -28.23 -19.84 -3.49
CA ARG A 106 -26.85 -19.91 -2.95
C ARG A 106 -26.59 -18.75 -1.98
N PRO A 107 -27.23 -18.75 -0.80
CA PRO A 107 -27.02 -17.69 0.20
C PRO A 107 -25.57 -17.63 0.69
N ASP A 108 -24.85 -18.75 0.63
CA ASP A 108 -23.42 -18.86 0.93
C ASP A 108 -22.57 -18.03 -0.04
N LEU A 109 -22.82 -18.13 -1.35
CA LEU A 109 -22.15 -17.31 -2.37
C LEU A 109 -22.66 -15.87 -2.39
N ALA A 110 -23.89 -15.64 -1.96
CA ALA A 110 -24.39 -14.28 -1.76
C ALA A 110 -23.66 -13.56 -0.61
N LEU A 111 -23.21 -14.29 0.42
CA LEU A 111 -22.38 -13.75 1.50
C LEU A 111 -20.91 -13.60 1.06
N ASN A 112 -20.34 -14.64 0.46
CA ASN A 112 -18.95 -14.70 0.05
C ASN A 112 -18.89 -14.79 -1.47
N LEU A 113 -18.88 -13.62 -2.12
CA LEU A 113 -18.93 -13.54 -3.58
C LEU A 113 -17.69 -14.22 -4.19
N PRO A 114 -17.87 -15.08 -5.21
CA PRO A 114 -16.75 -15.60 -5.97
C PRO A 114 -16.02 -14.44 -6.67
N TYR A 115 -14.73 -14.64 -6.98
CA TYR A 115 -13.90 -13.56 -7.55
C TYR A 115 -14.50 -13.00 -8.84
N THR A 116 -15.22 -13.81 -9.62
CA THR A 116 -15.86 -13.41 -10.88
C THR A 116 -17.00 -12.41 -10.67
N SER A 117 -17.84 -12.59 -9.65
CA SER A 117 -18.88 -11.62 -9.27
C SER A 117 -18.26 -10.33 -8.72
N THR A 118 -17.20 -10.44 -7.91
CA THR A 118 -16.47 -9.26 -7.41
C THR A 118 -15.80 -8.51 -8.56
N LEU A 119 -15.14 -9.20 -9.49
CA LEU A 119 -14.55 -8.62 -10.69
C LEU A 119 -15.61 -7.88 -11.52
N LYS A 120 -16.75 -8.51 -11.79
CA LYS A 120 -17.84 -7.93 -12.59
C LYS A 120 -18.40 -6.66 -11.95
N SER A 121 -18.68 -6.68 -10.65
CA SER A 121 -19.20 -5.49 -9.95
C SER A 121 -18.21 -4.32 -9.98
N HIS A 122 -16.90 -4.59 -9.87
CA HIS A 122 -15.87 -3.57 -10.01
C HIS A 122 -15.76 -3.05 -11.45
N ASP A 123 -15.67 -3.92 -12.44
CA ASP A 123 -15.50 -3.54 -13.86
C ASP A 123 -16.62 -2.60 -14.31
N VAL A 124 -17.88 -2.98 -14.07
CA VAL A 124 -19.05 -2.16 -14.39
C VAL A 124 -19.03 -0.81 -13.67
N SER A 125 -18.54 -0.78 -12.42
CA SER A 125 -18.46 0.45 -11.63
C SER A 125 -17.36 1.38 -12.13
N PHE A 126 -16.20 0.85 -12.52
CA PHE A 126 -15.10 1.64 -13.09
C PHE A 126 -15.48 2.21 -14.45
N GLU A 127 -16.01 1.39 -15.35
CA GLU A 127 -16.43 1.82 -16.69
C GLU A 127 -17.47 2.94 -16.64
N LYS A 128 -18.48 2.81 -15.76
CA LYS A 128 -19.51 3.85 -15.56
C LYS A 128 -18.93 5.20 -15.11
N ASN A 129 -17.76 5.19 -14.48
CA ASN A 129 -17.10 6.37 -13.92
C ASN A 129 -15.95 6.90 -14.79
N ASP A 130 -15.88 6.49 -16.07
CA ASP A 130 -14.79 6.80 -17.01
C ASP A 130 -13.39 6.33 -16.52
N LEU A 131 -13.35 5.32 -15.65
CA LEU A 131 -12.11 4.79 -15.07
C LEU A 131 -11.72 3.49 -15.77
N ASN A 132 -10.42 3.29 -15.99
CA ASN A 132 -9.94 2.00 -16.47
C ASN A 132 -10.22 0.91 -15.41
N VAL A 133 -10.73 -0.25 -15.83
CA VAL A 133 -11.01 -1.39 -14.93
C VAL A 133 -9.78 -1.86 -14.15
N ASN A 134 -8.57 -1.63 -14.67
CA ASN A 134 -7.32 -1.92 -13.97
C ASN A 134 -7.02 -0.97 -12.80
N CYS A 135 -7.88 0.01 -12.50
CA CYS A 135 -7.86 0.72 -11.22
C CYS A 135 -8.09 -0.23 -10.04
N TRP A 136 -8.76 -1.36 -10.25
CA TRP A 136 -8.93 -2.37 -9.21
C TRP A 136 -7.63 -3.14 -8.97
N THR A 137 -7.05 -2.98 -7.78
CA THR A 137 -5.75 -3.54 -7.41
C THR A 137 -5.59 -5.05 -7.67
N PRO A 138 -6.56 -5.93 -7.36
CA PRO A 138 -6.45 -7.36 -7.65
C PRO A 138 -6.62 -7.75 -9.12
N ARG A 139 -7.18 -6.88 -9.96
CA ARG A 139 -7.72 -7.27 -11.28
C ARG A 139 -6.70 -7.96 -12.17
N LEU A 140 -5.56 -7.31 -12.40
CA LEU A 140 -4.54 -7.83 -13.31
C LEU A 140 -3.98 -9.17 -12.82
N LEU A 141 -3.82 -9.35 -11.50
CA LEU A 141 -3.39 -10.62 -10.91
C LEU A 141 -4.41 -11.74 -11.14
N LEU A 142 -5.69 -11.47 -10.86
CA LEU A 142 -6.76 -12.47 -10.98
C LEU A 142 -6.97 -12.89 -12.43
N VAL A 143 -7.10 -11.93 -13.35
CA VAL A 143 -7.31 -12.20 -14.78
C VAL A 143 -6.11 -12.91 -15.40
N SER A 144 -4.89 -12.52 -15.02
CA SER A 144 -3.68 -13.22 -15.51
C SER A 144 -3.60 -14.65 -14.98
N THR A 145 -3.99 -14.87 -13.72
CA THR A 145 -4.01 -16.20 -13.11
C THR A 145 -5.05 -17.09 -13.78
N GLU A 146 -6.26 -16.57 -14.01
CA GLU A 146 -7.33 -17.28 -14.71
C GLU A 146 -6.87 -17.71 -16.11
N HIS A 147 -6.33 -16.78 -16.89
CA HIS A 147 -5.87 -17.07 -18.25
C HIS A 147 -4.80 -18.17 -18.30
N LYS A 148 -3.93 -18.26 -17.29
CA LYS A 148 -2.81 -19.21 -17.27
C LYS A 148 -3.10 -20.53 -16.58
N ARG A 149 -3.88 -20.49 -15.50
CA ARG A 149 -4.05 -21.60 -14.54
C ARG A 149 -5.51 -21.98 -14.31
N GLY A 150 -6.44 -21.28 -14.95
CA GLY A 150 -7.88 -21.51 -14.86
C GLY A 150 -8.53 -20.81 -13.67
N GLU A 151 -9.86 -20.78 -13.71
CA GLU A 151 -10.73 -20.09 -12.74
C GLU A 151 -10.49 -20.55 -11.29
N GLN A 152 -10.34 -21.86 -11.06
CA GLN A 152 -10.09 -22.39 -9.71
C GLN A 152 -8.80 -21.86 -9.07
N ALA A 153 -7.76 -21.62 -9.88
CA ALA A 153 -6.52 -21.05 -9.40
C ALA A 153 -6.67 -19.57 -9.06
N ALA A 154 -7.44 -18.82 -9.87
CA ALA A 154 -7.75 -17.42 -9.60
C ALA A 154 -8.61 -17.26 -8.34
N GLU A 155 -9.63 -18.12 -8.16
CA GLU A 155 -10.44 -18.17 -6.94
C GLU A 155 -9.57 -18.45 -5.70
N LYS A 156 -8.63 -19.40 -5.78
CA LYS A 156 -7.70 -19.65 -4.68
C LYS A 156 -6.82 -18.45 -4.36
N VAL A 157 -6.35 -17.72 -5.38
CA VAL A 157 -5.60 -16.46 -5.18
C VAL A 157 -6.48 -15.42 -4.50
N TRP A 158 -7.73 -15.27 -4.94
CA TRP A 158 -8.71 -14.36 -4.34
C TRP A 158 -8.94 -14.68 -2.86
N GLN A 159 -9.26 -15.93 -2.53
CA GLN A 159 -9.49 -16.36 -1.14
C GLN A 159 -8.26 -16.10 -0.25
N ASN A 160 -7.05 -16.34 -0.76
CA ASN A 160 -5.82 -16.01 -0.03
C ASN A 160 -5.64 -14.49 0.17
N MET A 161 -6.15 -13.65 -0.74
CA MET A 161 -6.14 -12.19 -0.57
C MET A 161 -7.22 -11.71 0.42
N LEU A 162 -8.24 -12.49 0.69
CA LEU A 162 -9.25 -12.16 1.68
C LEU A 162 -8.85 -12.54 3.10
N ASP A 163 -7.91 -13.47 3.24
CA ASP A 163 -7.33 -13.84 4.54
C ASP A 163 -6.60 -12.65 5.18
N ASN A 164 -7.21 -12.15 6.25
CA ASN A 164 -6.77 -11.00 7.04
C ASN A 164 -5.79 -11.37 8.16
N SER A 165 -5.27 -12.62 8.19
CA SER A 165 -4.27 -13.09 9.16
C SER A 165 -2.84 -12.62 8.81
N ALA A 166 -1.93 -12.69 9.79
CA ALA A 166 -0.53 -12.23 9.69
C ALA A 166 0.28 -12.84 8.53
N ALA A 167 -0.14 -13.99 7.98
CA ALA A 167 0.48 -14.63 6.82
C ALA A 167 0.04 -14.01 5.47
N GLY A 168 -1.14 -13.37 5.43
CA GLY A 168 -1.72 -12.74 4.24
C GLY A 168 -1.20 -11.33 3.95
N ALA A 169 -0.38 -10.74 4.82
CA ALA A 169 0.21 -9.40 4.64
C ALA A 169 1.41 -9.36 3.67
N PHE A 170 1.95 -10.52 3.28
CA PHE A 170 2.99 -10.65 2.25
C PHE A 170 2.39 -10.64 0.83
N ARG A 171 1.74 -9.54 0.42
CA ARG A 171 1.03 -9.49 -0.88
C ARG A 171 1.91 -9.09 -2.06
N ALA A 172 2.91 -8.23 -1.90
CA ALA A 172 3.72 -7.78 -3.04
C ALA A 172 4.96 -8.64 -3.31
N GLY A 173 5.83 -8.89 -2.31
CA GLY A 173 7.19 -9.35 -2.59
C GLY A 173 7.36 -10.75 -3.20
N LYS A 174 6.54 -11.75 -2.81
CA LYS A 174 6.68 -13.14 -3.30
C LYS A 174 5.70 -13.51 -4.43
N THR A 175 4.49 -12.97 -4.40
CA THR A 175 3.45 -13.27 -5.41
C THR A 175 3.67 -12.43 -6.69
N ALA A 176 4.10 -11.17 -6.56
CA ALA A 176 4.24 -10.28 -7.70
C ALA A 176 5.49 -10.58 -8.56
N VAL A 177 6.54 -11.18 -8.00
CA VAL A 177 7.75 -11.59 -8.75
C VAL A 177 7.43 -12.70 -9.77
N SER A 178 6.63 -13.71 -9.39
CA SER A 178 6.23 -14.77 -10.34
C SER A 178 5.23 -14.32 -11.40
N VAL A 179 4.51 -13.22 -11.15
CA VAL A 179 3.41 -12.73 -11.99
C VAL A 179 3.89 -11.65 -12.98
N HIS A 180 4.93 -10.87 -12.62
CA HIS A 180 5.49 -9.84 -13.51
C HIS A 180 6.04 -10.41 -14.83
N LEU A 181 6.65 -11.60 -14.80
CA LEU A 181 7.19 -12.29 -15.98
C LEU A 181 6.09 -12.75 -16.97
N ASP A 182 4.85 -12.71 -16.52
CA ASP A 182 3.73 -13.42 -17.12
C ASP A 182 2.64 -12.48 -17.66
N MET A 183 2.74 -11.17 -17.40
CA MET A 183 1.78 -10.13 -17.80
C MET A 183 2.19 -9.42 -19.12
N PRO A 184 1.23 -8.91 -19.91
CA PRO A 184 1.51 -8.05 -21.06
C PRO A 184 2.31 -6.81 -20.63
N GLN A 185 3.43 -6.56 -21.32
CA GLN A 185 4.27 -5.38 -21.08
C GLN A 185 3.78 -4.22 -21.96
N PRO A 186 3.77 -2.97 -21.46
CA PRO A 186 4.41 -2.45 -20.23
C PRO A 186 3.56 -2.48 -18.94
N ALA A 187 2.28 -2.88 -19.02
CA ALA A 187 1.34 -2.80 -17.89
C ALA A 187 1.71 -3.71 -16.71
N GLY A 188 2.27 -4.90 -16.98
CA GLY A 188 2.77 -5.79 -15.92
C GLY A 188 3.96 -5.22 -15.15
N HIS A 189 4.80 -4.42 -15.80
CA HIS A 189 5.88 -3.68 -15.16
C HIS A 189 5.35 -2.54 -14.29
N PHE A 190 4.41 -1.76 -14.82
CA PHE A 190 3.73 -0.71 -14.07
C PHE A 190 3.06 -1.30 -12.81
N TYR A 191 2.28 -2.36 -12.94
CA TYR A 191 1.60 -3.02 -11.82
C TYR A 191 2.56 -3.44 -10.68
N PHE A 192 3.67 -4.11 -11.02
CA PHE A 192 4.65 -4.58 -10.03
C PHE A 192 5.40 -3.42 -9.34
N VAL A 193 5.90 -2.48 -10.13
CA VAL A 193 6.70 -1.35 -9.62
C VAL A 193 5.83 -0.39 -8.81
N GLU A 194 4.64 -0.08 -9.29
CA GLU A 194 3.76 0.89 -8.65
C GLU A 194 3.17 0.37 -7.34
N LEU A 195 2.78 -0.91 -7.25
CA LEU A 195 2.33 -1.48 -5.97
C LEU A 195 3.39 -1.34 -4.88
N SER A 196 4.66 -1.63 -5.21
CA SER A 196 5.78 -1.51 -4.27
C SER A 196 6.01 -0.06 -3.84
N LYS A 197 5.85 0.92 -4.76
CA LYS A 197 5.91 2.35 -4.42
C LYS A 197 4.75 2.77 -3.52
N PHE A 198 3.53 2.32 -3.81
CA PHE A 198 2.35 2.68 -3.04
C PHE A 198 2.32 2.06 -1.66
N GLU A 199 2.91 0.88 -1.45
CA GLU A 199 3.09 0.32 -0.11
C GLU A 199 3.96 1.23 0.76
N GLY A 200 5.10 1.71 0.25
CA GLY A 200 5.95 2.68 0.95
C GLY A 200 5.26 4.02 1.18
N ALA A 201 4.58 4.56 0.15
CA ALA A 201 3.84 5.81 0.26
C ALA A 201 2.63 5.70 1.21
N ALA A 202 1.97 4.55 1.30
CA ALA A 202 0.82 4.34 2.18
C ALA A 202 1.18 4.39 3.66
N LEU A 203 2.45 4.15 4.04
CA LEU A 203 2.91 4.36 5.42
C LEU A 203 2.92 5.86 5.79
N LEU A 204 3.07 6.74 4.81
CA LEU A 204 3.12 8.19 4.97
C LEU A 204 1.75 8.85 5.06
N GLN A 205 0.74 8.17 4.54
CA GLN A 205 -0.62 8.67 4.44
C GLN A 205 -1.30 8.69 5.82
N ARG A 206 -2.20 9.66 6.02
CA ARG A 206 -3.12 9.69 7.18
C ARG A 206 -4.36 8.84 6.87
N ASP A 207 -5.10 8.47 7.91
CA ASP A 207 -6.47 8.01 7.70
C ASP A 207 -7.32 9.16 7.11
N ALA A 208 -8.43 8.82 6.45
CA ALA A 208 -9.31 9.78 5.80
C ALA A 208 -10.53 10.13 6.68
N VAL A 209 -10.41 9.93 8.01
CA VAL A 209 -11.55 10.04 8.93
C VAL A 209 -11.70 11.46 9.46
N ASP A 210 -10.59 12.15 9.75
CA ASP A 210 -10.64 13.54 10.23
C ASP A 210 -10.97 14.50 9.06
N PRO A 211 -12.12 15.21 9.08
CA PRO A 211 -12.47 16.17 8.04
C PRO A 211 -11.61 17.43 8.06
N ASN A 212 -10.94 17.74 9.18
CA ASN A 212 -10.20 18.98 9.36
C ASN A 212 -8.70 18.83 9.11
N VAL A 213 -8.20 17.64 8.79
CA VAL A 213 -6.79 17.40 8.47
C VAL A 213 -6.67 16.57 7.19
N ILE A 214 -6.11 17.17 6.14
CA ILE A 214 -6.02 16.58 4.79
C ILE A 214 -4.55 16.56 4.36
N GLY A 215 -4.09 15.43 3.82
CA GLY A 215 -2.72 15.26 3.34
C GLY A 215 -1.98 14.11 4.04
N THR A 216 -0.67 14.12 3.91
CA THR A 216 0.23 13.10 4.48
C THR A 216 0.57 13.42 5.94
N LYS A 217 1.34 12.56 6.61
CA LYS A 217 1.75 12.80 7.99
C LYS A 217 2.74 13.97 8.18
N PHE A 218 3.33 14.50 7.10
CA PHE A 218 4.38 15.53 7.13
C PHE A 218 4.19 16.61 6.07
N ASP A 219 3.13 16.53 5.27
CA ASP A 219 2.69 17.60 4.36
C ASP A 219 1.17 17.53 4.37
N TYR A 220 0.56 18.38 5.18
CA TYR A 220 -0.88 18.38 5.40
C TYR A 220 -1.43 19.78 5.64
N HIS A 221 -2.71 19.93 5.33
CA HIS A 221 -3.50 21.10 5.64
C HIS A 221 -4.40 20.81 6.84
N SER A 222 -4.52 21.81 7.73
CA SER A 222 -5.38 21.78 8.90
C SER A 222 -6.39 22.94 8.83
N TYR A 223 -7.66 22.65 9.09
CA TYR A 223 -8.76 23.62 9.04
C TYR A 223 -8.94 24.31 10.39
N ASP A 224 -8.94 25.64 10.40
CA ASP A 224 -9.32 26.44 11.57
C ASP A 224 -10.81 26.80 11.50
N ALA A 225 -11.60 26.20 12.39
CA ALA A 225 -13.03 26.43 12.45
C ALA A 225 -13.43 27.85 12.92
N LYS A 226 -12.51 28.62 13.52
CA LYS A 226 -12.81 29.97 14.03
C LYS A 226 -12.94 30.99 12.92
N ASP A 227 -12.07 30.91 11.91
CA ASP A 227 -12.02 31.86 10.80
C ASP A 227 -12.24 31.20 9.42
N GLY A 228 -12.40 29.88 9.40
CA GLY A 228 -12.66 29.10 8.19
C GLY A 228 -11.44 28.95 7.28
N SER A 229 -10.24 29.21 7.79
CA SER A 229 -9.01 29.16 7.00
C SER A 229 -8.26 27.83 7.08
N TRP A 230 -7.37 27.61 6.12
CA TRP A 230 -6.50 26.43 6.07
C TRP A 230 -5.05 26.82 6.38
N ASN A 231 -4.35 25.97 7.13
CA ASN A 231 -2.91 26.09 7.39
C ASN A 231 -2.19 24.84 6.90
N ARG A 232 -1.18 25.00 6.04
CA ARG A 232 -0.32 23.92 5.54
C ARG A 232 0.89 23.75 6.46
N THR A 233 1.12 22.53 6.92
CA THR A 233 2.30 22.13 7.69
C THR A 233 3.15 21.18 6.87
N VAL A 234 4.43 21.54 6.67
CA VAL A 234 5.39 20.77 5.87
C VAL A 234 6.64 20.46 6.68
N GLY A 235 7.04 19.20 6.68
CA GLY A 235 8.22 18.68 7.38
C GLY A 235 7.88 17.69 8.47
N VAL A 236 8.92 17.20 9.14
CA VAL A 236 8.79 16.30 10.29
C VAL A 236 9.15 17.10 11.55
N PRO A 237 8.37 17.00 12.64
CA PRO A 237 8.71 17.68 13.89
C PRO A 237 10.13 17.36 14.39
N PRO A 238 10.88 18.35 14.90
CA PRO A 238 10.53 19.77 15.09
C PRO A 238 10.90 20.69 13.90
N LEU A 239 11.28 20.12 12.74
CA LEU A 239 11.70 20.88 11.56
C LEU A 239 10.51 21.31 10.66
N ASP A 240 9.30 21.01 11.09
CA ASP A 240 8.08 21.33 10.38
C ASP A 240 7.78 22.83 10.39
N ARG A 241 7.17 23.30 9.32
CA ARG A 241 6.79 24.70 9.14
C ARG A 241 5.32 24.77 8.81
N THR A 242 4.59 25.57 9.59
CA THR A 242 3.19 25.86 9.35
C THR A 242 3.03 27.24 8.73
N THR A 243 2.31 27.32 7.61
CA THR A 243 1.99 28.56 6.90
C THR A 243 0.51 28.58 6.53
N LYS A 244 -0.10 29.76 6.48
CA LYS A 244 -1.48 29.90 6.01
C LYS A 244 -1.58 29.55 4.52
N GLU A 245 -2.53 28.72 4.14
CA GLU A 245 -2.84 28.43 2.74
C GLU A 245 -3.61 29.61 2.14
N THR A 246 -3.16 30.05 0.97
CA THR A 246 -3.70 31.24 0.29
C THR A 246 -4.06 30.98 -1.16
N ASP A 247 -3.67 29.82 -1.72
CA ASP A 247 -4.05 29.45 -3.08
C ASP A 247 -5.56 29.16 -3.15
N PRO A 248 -6.36 29.94 -3.91
CA PRO A 248 -7.79 29.71 -4.01
C PRO A 248 -8.17 28.34 -4.59
N ALA A 249 -7.34 27.79 -5.50
CA ALA A 249 -7.60 26.49 -6.10
C ALA A 249 -7.43 25.37 -5.07
N GLU A 250 -6.34 25.41 -4.30
CA GLU A 250 -6.07 24.47 -3.22
C GLU A 250 -7.13 24.56 -2.12
N ILE A 251 -7.50 25.77 -1.69
CA ILE A 251 -8.57 25.98 -0.70
C ILE A 251 -9.90 25.38 -1.18
N SER A 252 -10.24 25.53 -2.46
CA SER A 252 -11.44 24.94 -3.04
C SER A 252 -11.40 23.41 -2.99
N ALA A 253 -10.27 22.80 -3.34
CA ALA A 253 -10.08 21.34 -3.31
C ALA A 253 -10.13 20.78 -1.87
N LEU A 254 -9.52 21.47 -0.92
CA LEU A 254 -9.56 21.13 0.51
C LEU A 254 -10.98 21.21 1.07
N ASN A 255 -11.73 22.25 0.71
CA ASN A 255 -13.12 22.41 1.12
C ASN A 255 -14.02 21.29 0.54
N GLU A 256 -13.86 20.93 -0.73
CA GLU A 256 -14.59 19.80 -1.32
C GLU A 256 -14.28 18.48 -0.59
N THR A 257 -13.00 18.22 -0.32
CA THR A 257 -12.57 17.02 0.42
C THR A 257 -13.12 17.00 1.84
N ARG A 258 -13.09 18.14 2.54
CA ARG A 258 -13.66 18.29 3.87
C ARG A 258 -15.16 18.06 3.88
N GLU A 259 -15.89 18.58 2.90
CA GLU A 259 -17.33 18.37 2.75
C GLU A 259 -17.67 16.88 2.62
N VAL A 260 -16.96 16.14 1.75
CA VAL A 260 -17.11 14.69 1.62
C VAL A 260 -16.92 13.98 2.95
N ARG A 261 -15.86 14.33 3.70
CA ARG A 261 -15.56 13.69 4.99
C ARG A 261 -16.60 14.01 6.06
N LEU A 262 -17.17 15.22 6.07
CA LEU A 262 -18.30 15.58 6.93
C LEU A 262 -19.57 14.79 6.59
N GLU A 263 -19.88 14.63 5.30
CA GLU A 263 -21.00 13.78 4.86
C GLU A 263 -20.82 12.32 5.33
N ARG A 264 -19.59 11.79 5.24
CA ARG A 264 -19.24 10.45 5.75
C ARG A 264 -19.42 10.37 7.27
N GLU A 265 -18.98 11.38 8.02
CA GLU A 265 -19.15 11.41 9.48
C GLU A 265 -20.63 11.38 9.90
N VAL A 266 -21.49 12.07 9.15
CA VAL A 266 -22.95 12.01 9.36
C VAL A 266 -23.49 10.62 9.02
N LYS A 267 -23.14 10.07 7.85
CA LYS A 267 -23.57 8.74 7.40
C LYS A 267 -23.11 7.61 8.32
N ALA A 268 -21.92 7.71 8.92
CA ALA A 268 -21.38 6.72 9.85
C ALA A 268 -22.26 6.54 11.11
N LYS A 269 -23.16 7.49 11.41
CA LYS A 269 -24.09 7.43 12.54
C LYS A 269 -25.50 6.93 12.14
N GLN A 270 -25.77 6.73 10.85
CA GLN A 270 -27.10 6.41 10.30
C GLN A 270 -27.35 4.90 10.19
N PHE A 271 -27.21 4.17 11.30
CA PHE A 271 -27.42 2.72 11.28
C PHE A 271 -28.89 2.37 11.04
N HIS A 272 -29.12 1.38 10.17
CA HIS A 272 -30.44 0.83 9.92
C HIS A 272 -31.04 0.24 11.22
N PRO A 273 -32.35 0.34 11.47
CA PRO A 273 -32.97 -0.18 12.70
C PRO A 273 -32.74 -1.69 12.91
N GLU A 274 -32.76 -2.48 11.84
CA GLU A 274 -32.54 -3.94 11.90
C GLU A 274 -31.05 -4.36 11.96
N ASP A 275 -30.12 -3.42 11.84
CA ASP A 275 -28.69 -3.67 11.97
C ASP A 275 -28.29 -3.88 13.45
N PRO A 276 -27.84 -5.08 13.86
CA PRO A 276 -27.42 -5.32 15.23
C PRO A 276 -26.01 -4.77 15.52
N TYR A 277 -25.22 -4.44 14.49
CA TYR A 277 -23.83 -4.04 14.61
C TYR A 277 -23.71 -2.52 14.71
N ARG A 278 -23.77 -2.00 15.93
CA ARG A 278 -23.74 -0.55 16.21
C ARG A 278 -22.34 0.07 16.30
N GLU A 279 -21.31 -0.76 16.19
CA GLU A 279 -19.92 -0.33 16.19
C GLU A 279 -19.30 -0.62 14.83
N ILE A 280 -18.37 0.24 14.41
CA ILE A 280 -17.61 0.03 13.19
C ILE A 280 -16.52 -1.01 13.46
N ALA A 281 -16.48 -2.05 12.63
CA ALA A 281 -15.49 -3.10 12.71
C ALA A 281 -14.08 -2.49 12.57
N LYS A 282 -13.16 -2.94 13.43
CA LYS A 282 -11.77 -2.50 13.37
C LYS A 282 -11.14 -3.06 12.11
N SER A 283 -10.62 -2.18 11.27
CA SER A 283 -9.93 -2.58 10.04
C SER A 283 -8.80 -3.58 10.29
N PRO A 284 -8.48 -4.45 9.32
CA PRO A 284 -7.48 -5.49 9.51
C PRO A 284 -6.14 -4.88 9.94
N ARG A 285 -5.61 -5.35 11.06
CA ARG A 285 -4.25 -5.00 11.50
C ARG A 285 -3.26 -5.85 10.71
N VAL A 286 -2.56 -5.23 9.78
CA VAL A 286 -1.34 -5.84 9.21
C VAL A 286 -0.25 -5.75 10.27
N VAL A 287 0.72 -6.67 10.26
CA VAL A 287 1.83 -6.73 11.24
C VAL A 287 2.55 -5.38 11.42
N SER A 288 2.56 -4.54 10.38
CA SER A 288 3.15 -3.19 10.41
C SER A 288 2.36 -2.14 11.24
N THR A 289 1.15 -2.45 11.73
CA THR A 289 0.35 -1.53 12.58
C THR A 289 0.22 -1.96 14.05
N GLN A 290 1.01 -2.95 14.52
CA GLN A 290 1.14 -3.16 15.95
C GLN A 290 1.97 -2.02 16.56
N GLU A 291 1.39 -1.29 17.53
CA GLU A 291 2.23 -0.74 18.61
C GLU A 291 2.97 -1.94 19.22
N PRO A 292 4.30 -1.87 19.39
CA PRO A 292 5.06 -3.03 19.84
C PRO A 292 4.63 -3.41 21.26
N GLU A 293 3.79 -4.43 21.37
CA GLU A 293 3.72 -5.27 22.56
C GLU A 293 5.13 -5.85 22.77
N PRO A 294 5.67 -5.83 24.00
CA PRO A 294 7.03 -6.28 24.26
C PRO A 294 7.08 -7.81 24.15
N LEU A 295 7.19 -8.31 22.93
CA LEU A 295 7.42 -9.73 22.65
C LEU A 295 8.91 -10.04 22.77
N PHE A 296 9.36 -10.12 24.02
CA PHE A 296 10.38 -11.11 24.37
C PHE A 296 9.70 -12.47 24.37
N THR A 297 9.73 -13.19 23.25
CA THR A 297 9.59 -14.65 23.31
C THR A 297 10.33 -15.30 22.13
N GLU A 298 11.28 -16.15 22.51
CA GLU A 298 12.23 -16.89 21.69
C GLU A 298 11.56 -17.71 20.57
N GLY A 299 12.14 -17.74 19.36
CA GLY A 299 11.79 -18.75 18.37
C GLY A 299 11.92 -18.43 16.88
N ARG A 300 12.20 -17.18 16.46
CA ARG A 300 12.65 -16.86 15.09
C ARG A 300 13.99 -16.17 15.16
N ARG A 301 15.02 -16.83 14.62
CA ARG A 301 16.40 -16.33 14.57
C ARG A 301 16.43 -14.92 13.95
N ILE A 302 16.73 -13.94 14.79
CA ILE A 302 17.22 -12.63 14.39
C ILE A 302 18.62 -12.89 13.82
N ALA A 303 18.73 -13.04 12.51
CA ALA A 303 20.01 -13.25 11.82
C ALA A 303 20.45 -12.03 10.98
N ALA A 304 19.75 -10.89 11.06
CA ALA A 304 19.98 -9.79 10.11
C ALA A 304 21.10 -8.80 10.54
N ILE A 305 21.37 -8.63 11.83
CA ILE A 305 22.41 -7.69 12.33
C ILE A 305 23.15 -8.31 13.53
N GLU A 306 23.74 -9.50 13.36
CA GLU A 306 24.67 -10.02 14.37
C GLU A 306 26.02 -9.28 14.28
N PRO A 307 26.68 -8.99 15.42
CA PRO A 307 28.03 -8.44 15.43
C PRO A 307 28.98 -9.31 14.60
N GLY A 308 29.51 -8.76 13.51
CA GLY A 308 30.44 -9.45 12.60
C GLY A 308 29.88 -9.78 11.20
N SER A 309 28.59 -9.56 10.93
CA SER A 309 28.07 -9.66 9.57
C SER A 309 28.42 -8.41 8.73
N PRO A 310 28.54 -8.53 7.38
CA PRO A 310 28.68 -7.37 6.51
C PRO A 310 27.53 -6.36 6.66
N ASP A 311 26.32 -6.84 6.95
CA ASP A 311 25.13 -6.01 7.17
C ASP A 311 25.21 -5.21 8.47
N TYR A 312 25.86 -5.77 9.50
CA TYR A 312 26.15 -5.05 10.73
C TYR A 312 27.10 -3.88 10.50
N ALA A 313 28.19 -4.09 9.74
CA ALA A 313 29.13 -3.01 9.44
C ALA A 313 28.47 -1.88 8.65
N LEU A 314 27.68 -2.22 7.63
CA LEU A 314 26.91 -1.26 6.84
C LEU A 314 25.91 -0.48 7.71
N HIS A 315 25.15 -1.18 8.56
CA HIS A 315 24.19 -0.55 9.46
C HIS A 315 24.88 0.44 10.41
N GLN A 316 26.05 0.09 10.96
CA GLN A 316 26.80 1.00 11.84
C GLN A 316 27.28 2.26 11.13
N GLN A 317 27.75 2.15 9.88
CA GLN A 317 28.13 3.31 9.07
C GLN A 317 26.94 4.25 8.84
N ILE A 318 25.80 3.70 8.46
CA ILE A 318 24.57 4.46 8.25
C ILE A 318 24.10 5.11 9.55
N ARG A 319 24.11 4.37 10.66
CA ARG A 319 23.73 4.87 11.98
C ARG A 319 24.61 6.06 12.42
N GLN A 320 25.92 5.99 12.16
CA GLN A 320 26.83 7.11 12.39
C GLN A 320 26.50 8.32 11.51
N GLY A 321 26.20 8.11 10.23
CA GLY A 321 25.77 9.18 9.33
C GLY A 321 24.46 9.85 9.75
N VAL A 322 23.47 9.06 10.20
CA VAL A 322 22.21 9.57 10.75
C VAL A 322 22.46 10.35 12.06
N ALA A 323 23.32 9.85 12.95
CA ALA A 323 23.67 10.56 14.18
C ALA A 323 24.37 11.91 13.90
N ALA A 324 25.28 11.96 12.93
CA ALA A 324 25.91 13.21 12.50
C ALA A 324 24.89 14.18 11.87
N LEU A 325 23.89 13.66 11.17
CA LEU A 325 22.79 14.44 10.63
C LEU A 325 21.90 15.01 11.74
N ASP A 326 21.55 14.21 12.74
CA ASP A 326 20.78 14.65 13.93
C ASP A 326 21.54 15.75 14.69
N GLU A 327 22.84 15.55 14.95
CA GLU A 327 23.70 16.52 15.63
C GLU A 327 23.74 17.86 14.88
N LYS A 328 23.89 17.81 13.55
CA LYS A 328 23.86 19.00 12.69
C LYS A 328 22.55 19.80 12.81
N HIS A 329 21.44 19.12 13.11
CA HIS A 329 20.12 19.74 13.30
C HIS A 329 19.77 19.95 14.78
N GLY A 330 20.72 19.77 15.70
CA GLY A 330 20.55 20.02 17.13
C GLY A 330 19.65 19.01 17.84
N ARG A 331 19.56 17.78 17.32
CA ARG A 331 18.72 16.71 17.86
C ARG A 331 19.59 15.57 18.42
N PRO A 332 19.19 14.92 19.53
CA PRO A 332 19.82 13.67 19.94
C PRO A 332 19.35 12.52 19.04
N PHE A 333 20.22 11.54 18.85
CA PHE A 333 19.86 10.29 18.18
C PHE A 333 18.81 9.53 19.03
N ASP A 334 17.68 9.17 18.43
CA ASP A 334 16.55 8.53 19.14
C ASP A 334 15.86 7.42 18.33
N ALA A 335 14.65 7.00 18.73
CA ALA A 335 13.90 5.92 18.09
C ALA A 335 13.61 6.18 16.60
N THR A 336 13.35 7.43 16.23
CA THR A 336 13.17 7.81 14.82
C THR A 336 14.49 7.68 14.05
N SER A 337 15.60 8.00 14.71
CA SER A 337 16.95 7.85 14.13
C SER A 337 17.34 6.38 13.93
N GLU A 338 16.95 5.49 14.85
CA GLU A 338 17.10 4.04 14.66
C GLU A 338 16.23 3.53 13.48
N ASN A 339 14.98 3.97 13.37
CA ASN A 339 14.12 3.63 12.22
C ASN A 339 14.74 4.09 10.88
N LEU A 340 15.26 5.32 10.84
CA LEU A 340 15.95 5.89 9.69
C LEU A 340 17.15 5.01 9.30
N ALA A 341 18.01 4.66 10.27
CA ALA A 341 19.20 3.87 10.02
C ALA A 341 18.88 2.46 9.52
N ALA A 342 17.89 1.79 10.13
CA ALA A 342 17.47 0.46 9.72
C ALA A 342 16.86 0.46 8.30
N SER A 343 16.00 1.42 8.00
CA SER A 343 15.38 1.57 6.68
C SER A 343 16.40 1.87 5.57
N LEU A 344 17.34 2.77 5.85
CA LEU A 344 18.43 3.09 4.94
C LEU A 344 19.37 1.90 4.71
N THR A 345 19.55 1.03 5.70
CA THR A 345 20.35 -0.20 5.57
C THR A 345 19.70 -1.17 4.58
N VAL A 346 18.39 -1.39 4.69
CA VAL A 346 17.63 -2.14 3.69
C VAL A 346 17.81 -1.51 2.32
N LYS A 347 17.63 -0.19 2.22
CA LYS A 347 17.68 0.51 0.94
C LYS A 347 19.05 0.45 0.25
N ALA A 348 20.12 0.55 1.03
CA ALA A 348 21.49 0.37 0.57
C ALA A 348 21.67 -1.03 -0.02
N ARG A 349 21.21 -2.08 0.67
CA ARG A 349 21.33 -3.47 0.19
C ARG A 349 20.48 -3.77 -1.03
N GLU A 350 19.27 -3.26 -1.12
CA GLU A 350 18.46 -3.38 -2.35
C GLU A 350 19.20 -2.83 -3.57
N GLN A 351 19.94 -1.72 -3.40
CA GLN A 351 20.60 -0.99 -4.48
C GLN A 351 22.07 -1.40 -4.72
N GLY A 352 22.52 -2.50 -4.13
CA GLY A 352 23.87 -2.98 -4.42
C GLY A 352 24.98 -2.36 -3.56
N LEU A 353 24.67 -1.47 -2.61
CA LEU A 353 25.72 -0.79 -1.83
C LEU A 353 26.37 -1.78 -0.86
N GLU A 354 27.69 -1.74 -0.82
CA GLU A 354 28.50 -2.60 0.04
C GLU A 354 28.99 -1.84 1.29
N GLN A 355 29.10 -0.50 1.18
CA GLN A 355 29.42 0.43 2.27
C GLN A 355 28.63 1.73 2.12
N VAL A 356 28.63 2.58 3.15
CA VAL A 356 28.10 3.95 3.09
C VAL A 356 29.11 4.92 3.68
N ASP A 357 29.46 5.93 2.90
CA ASP A 357 30.41 6.98 3.27
C ASP A 357 29.68 8.26 3.73
N HIS A 358 28.48 8.52 3.18
CA HIS A 358 27.67 9.69 3.53
C HIS A 358 26.18 9.37 3.69
N VAL A 359 25.54 10.03 4.65
CA VAL A 359 24.08 10.13 4.77
C VAL A 359 23.70 11.60 4.61
N VAL A 360 22.89 11.91 3.59
CA VAL A 360 22.56 13.30 3.22
C VAL A 360 21.09 13.48 2.93
N LEU A 361 20.59 14.68 3.22
CA LEU A 361 19.22 15.10 2.90
C LEU A 361 19.16 15.74 1.51
N SER A 362 18.04 15.57 0.83
CA SER A 362 17.77 16.24 -0.44
C SER A 362 17.73 17.75 -0.28
N ASN A 363 18.25 18.47 -1.27
CA ASN A 363 17.98 19.90 -1.40
C ASN A 363 16.49 20.15 -1.71
N ALA A 364 16.02 21.36 -1.40
CA ALA A 364 14.69 21.77 -1.82
C ALA A 364 14.62 21.85 -3.35
N THR A 365 13.49 21.43 -3.91
CA THR A 365 13.14 21.58 -5.33
C THR A 365 11.87 22.43 -5.45
N ALA A 366 11.44 22.74 -6.68
CA ALA A 366 10.19 23.46 -6.90
C ALA A 366 8.97 22.79 -6.24
N ASN A 367 8.99 21.46 -6.12
CA ASN A 367 7.85 20.66 -5.68
C ASN A 367 8.07 19.94 -4.34
N GLN A 368 9.28 19.97 -3.77
CA GLN A 368 9.60 19.22 -2.55
C GLN A 368 10.49 20.04 -1.61
N PRO A 369 10.21 20.02 -0.29
CA PRO A 369 11.01 20.73 0.69
C PRO A 369 12.41 20.09 0.84
N VAL A 370 13.31 20.82 1.49
CA VAL A 370 14.59 20.27 1.95
C VAL A 370 14.34 19.04 2.82
N GLY A 371 15.14 18.00 2.65
CA GLY A 371 15.03 16.77 3.44
C GLY A 371 13.81 15.90 3.13
N HIS A 372 13.11 16.13 2.03
CA HIS A 372 12.05 15.22 1.56
C HIS A 372 12.57 13.79 1.34
N THR A 373 13.77 13.65 0.77
CA THR A 373 14.45 12.37 0.55
C THR A 373 15.74 12.32 1.34
N ILE A 374 16.03 11.18 1.96
CA ILE A 374 17.30 10.88 2.58
C ILE A 374 18.07 9.89 1.69
N PHE A 375 19.35 10.16 1.50
CA PHE A 375 20.24 9.37 0.65
C PHE A 375 21.37 8.79 1.48
N VAL A 376 21.71 7.55 1.16
CA VAL A 376 23.00 6.94 1.47
C VAL A 376 23.87 6.96 0.22
N VAL A 377 25.12 7.35 0.38
CA VAL A 377 26.08 7.47 -0.73
C VAL A 377 27.34 6.68 -0.39
N GLN A 378 27.80 5.91 -1.38
CA GLN A 378 29.08 5.21 -1.40
C GLN A 378 30.02 5.93 -2.37
N GLY A 379 31.19 6.35 -1.88
CA GLY A 379 32.13 7.20 -2.57
C GLY A 379 32.00 8.69 -2.21
N ASP A 380 32.86 9.50 -2.83
CA ASP A 380 32.91 10.96 -2.60
C ASP A 380 31.68 11.65 -3.24
N LEU A 381 31.06 12.60 -2.53
CA LEU A 381 29.90 13.36 -3.03
C LEU A 381 30.20 14.17 -4.31
N SER A 382 31.46 14.52 -4.54
CA SER A 382 31.92 15.24 -5.73
C SER A 382 32.29 14.33 -6.90
N ASP A 383 32.44 13.02 -6.66
CA ASP A 383 32.70 12.04 -7.70
C ASP A 383 31.38 11.69 -8.42
N PRO A 384 31.25 11.96 -9.74
CA PRO A 384 30.06 11.58 -10.48
C PRO A 384 29.82 10.06 -10.57
N ALA A 385 30.84 9.24 -10.27
CA ALA A 385 30.73 7.78 -10.23
C ALA A 385 30.25 7.24 -8.88
N HIS A 386 29.90 8.09 -7.90
CA HIS A 386 29.37 7.62 -6.63
C HIS A 386 28.10 6.78 -6.82
N LEU A 387 27.95 5.76 -5.98
CA LEU A 387 26.71 4.98 -5.91
C LEU A 387 25.83 5.61 -4.83
N ARG A 388 24.53 5.69 -5.09
CA ARG A 388 23.58 6.21 -4.10
C ARG A 388 22.30 5.41 -4.09
N ALA A 389 21.71 5.33 -2.91
CA ALA A 389 20.36 4.86 -2.72
C ALA A 389 19.59 5.91 -1.91
N GLY A 390 18.33 6.14 -2.26
CA GLY A 390 17.50 7.13 -1.59
C GLY A 390 16.11 6.62 -1.32
N MET A 391 15.49 7.13 -0.27
CA MET A 391 14.09 6.91 0.05
C MET A 391 13.50 8.13 0.74
N PRO A 392 12.17 8.34 0.72
CA PRO A 392 11.57 9.47 1.41
C PRO A 392 11.90 9.41 2.90
N THR A 393 12.38 10.52 3.46
CA THR A 393 12.85 10.60 4.87
C THR A 393 11.75 10.19 5.83
N ALA A 394 10.51 10.59 5.53
CA ALA A 394 9.36 10.24 6.35
C ALA A 394 9.03 8.73 6.33
N VAL A 395 9.34 8.00 5.24
CA VAL A 395 9.12 6.54 5.19
C VAL A 395 10.13 5.90 6.10
N ALA A 396 11.40 6.26 5.91
CA ALA A 396 12.49 5.73 6.70
C ALA A 396 12.31 6.02 8.21
N ALA A 397 11.78 7.20 8.57
CA ALA A 397 11.50 7.57 9.95
C ALA A 397 10.36 6.78 10.61
N GLN A 398 9.40 6.30 9.82
CA GLN A 398 8.18 5.64 10.33
C GLN A 398 8.20 4.12 10.22
N THR A 399 9.06 3.55 9.38
CA THR A 399 9.21 2.09 9.31
C THR A 399 9.88 1.60 10.60
N PRO A 400 9.19 0.79 11.42
CA PRO A 400 9.79 0.26 12.65
C PRO A 400 11.02 -0.59 12.32
N VAL A 401 12.03 -0.53 13.18
CA VAL A 401 13.26 -1.35 13.03
C VAL A 401 12.94 -2.83 12.78
N ALA A 402 11.96 -3.40 13.48
CA ALA A 402 11.58 -4.80 13.30
C ALA A 402 11.14 -5.13 11.86
N ASP A 403 10.37 -4.24 11.22
CA ASP A 403 9.94 -4.40 9.83
C ASP A 403 11.15 -4.32 8.87
N SER A 404 12.03 -3.34 9.09
CA SER A 404 13.27 -3.19 8.30
C SER A 404 14.18 -4.42 8.43
N LEU A 405 14.32 -4.99 9.64
CA LEU A 405 15.12 -6.18 9.87
C LEU A 405 14.57 -7.40 9.12
N GLN A 406 13.25 -7.56 9.10
CA GLN A 406 12.61 -8.64 8.35
C GLN A 406 12.83 -8.46 6.84
N GLN A 407 12.73 -7.23 6.33
CA GLN A 407 13.02 -6.92 4.93
C GLN A 407 14.48 -7.19 4.58
N LEU A 408 15.41 -6.80 5.45
CA LEU A 408 16.85 -7.02 5.26
C LEU A 408 17.18 -8.51 5.11
N ALA A 409 16.58 -9.36 5.95
CA ALA A 409 16.74 -10.82 5.84
C ALA A 409 16.29 -11.35 4.47
N MET A 410 15.16 -10.85 3.94
CA MET A 410 14.68 -11.25 2.62
C MET A 410 15.58 -10.80 1.47
N VAL A 411 16.13 -9.59 1.57
CA VAL A 411 17.11 -9.08 0.58
C VAL A 411 18.37 -9.94 0.60
N GLY A 412 18.82 -10.36 1.78
CA GLY A 412 19.91 -11.33 1.96
C GLY A 412 19.63 -12.65 1.25
N ASP A 413 18.50 -13.30 1.55
CA ASP A 413 18.09 -14.57 0.94
C ASP A 413 18.03 -14.49 -0.60
N GLN A 414 17.47 -13.40 -1.14
CA GLN A 414 17.40 -13.18 -2.59
C GLN A 414 18.78 -13.06 -3.24
N ARG A 415 19.70 -12.31 -2.61
CA ARG A 415 21.07 -12.16 -3.12
C ARG A 415 21.82 -13.49 -3.09
N GLU A 416 21.65 -14.27 -2.03
CA GLU A 416 22.28 -15.58 -1.93
C GLU A 416 21.77 -16.53 -3.03
N LEU A 417 20.46 -16.58 -3.25
CA LEU A 417 19.86 -17.38 -4.33
C LEU A 417 20.32 -16.90 -5.72
N ALA A 418 20.41 -15.59 -5.95
CA ALA A 418 20.90 -15.02 -7.20
C ALA A 418 22.37 -15.38 -7.45
N ARG A 419 23.22 -15.36 -6.41
CA ARG A 419 24.62 -15.80 -6.49
C ARG A 419 24.73 -17.30 -6.81
N GLN A 420 23.93 -18.14 -6.16
CA GLN A 420 23.90 -19.58 -6.44
C GLN A 420 23.48 -19.88 -7.88
N ASN A 421 22.44 -19.21 -8.39
CA ASN A 421 21.99 -19.37 -9.78
C ASN A 421 23.05 -18.88 -10.79
N ALA A 422 23.70 -17.73 -10.53
CA ALA A 422 24.76 -17.22 -11.38
C ALA A 422 25.96 -18.20 -11.46
N GLN A 423 26.32 -18.80 -10.32
CA GLN A 423 27.38 -19.82 -10.27
C GLN A 423 26.99 -21.07 -11.06
N GLN A 424 25.77 -21.57 -10.94
CA GLN A 424 25.29 -22.73 -11.71
C GLN A 424 25.31 -22.47 -13.22
N VAL A 425 24.95 -21.26 -13.67
CA VAL A 425 25.00 -20.89 -15.10
C VAL A 425 26.45 -20.82 -15.61
N LEU A 426 27.37 -20.29 -14.81
CA LEU A 426 28.81 -20.27 -15.14
C LEU A 426 29.38 -21.70 -15.22
N ASP A 427 29.02 -22.56 -14.27
CA ASP A 427 29.47 -23.95 -14.23
C ASP A 427 28.90 -24.75 -15.41
N ALA A 428 27.63 -24.56 -15.77
CA ALA A 428 27.00 -25.18 -16.93
C ALA A 428 27.66 -24.74 -18.25
N ARG A 429 27.95 -23.43 -18.41
CA ARG A 429 28.69 -22.92 -19.58
C ARG A 429 30.11 -23.47 -19.66
N THR A 430 30.78 -23.63 -18.51
CA THR A 430 32.13 -24.21 -18.46
C THR A 430 32.11 -25.69 -18.84
N GLN A 431 31.10 -26.46 -18.39
CA GLN A 431 30.91 -27.85 -18.78
C GLN A 431 30.54 -28.01 -20.27
N GLU A 432 29.71 -27.12 -20.83
CA GLU A 432 29.42 -27.11 -22.26
C GLU A 432 30.69 -26.83 -23.09
N GLN A 433 31.50 -25.85 -22.70
CA GLN A 433 32.77 -25.55 -23.40
C GLN A 433 33.77 -26.71 -23.31
N GLN A 434 33.89 -27.37 -22.15
CA GLN A 434 34.76 -28.54 -21.98
C GLN A 434 34.27 -29.76 -22.79
N SER A 435 32.95 -30.01 -22.83
CA SER A 435 32.37 -31.09 -23.63
C SER A 435 32.50 -30.84 -25.14
N HIS A 436 32.47 -29.58 -25.59
CA HIS A 436 32.71 -29.22 -26.98
C HIS A 436 34.18 -29.39 -27.37
N ALA A 437 35.12 -29.09 -26.46
CA ALA A 437 36.56 -29.28 -26.68
C ALA A 437 36.97 -30.77 -26.75
N MET A 438 36.37 -31.66 -25.94
CA MET A 438 36.63 -33.11 -26.02
C MET A 438 36.06 -33.80 -27.28
N ARG A 439 35.15 -33.15 -28.01
CA ARG A 439 34.51 -33.72 -29.21
C ARG A 439 35.26 -33.38 -30.51
N MET A 440 36.25 -32.50 -30.45
CA MET A 440 37.02 -31.97 -31.58
C MET A 440 38.50 -32.39 -31.55
N GLY A 441 38.92 -33.17 -30.54
CA GLY A 441 40.20 -33.88 -30.48
C GLY A 441 39.98 -35.37 -30.58
#